data_AF-T0YSR7-F1
#
_entry.id   AF-T0YSR7-F1
#
_cell.length_a   1.000
_cell.length_b   1.000
_cell.length_c   1.000
_cell.angle_alpha   90.00
_cell.angle_beta   90.00
_cell.angle_gamma   90.00
#
_symmetry.space_group_name_H-M   'P 1'
#
loop_
_entity.id
_entity.type
_entity.pdbx_description
1 polymer ?
#
loop_
_entity_poly.entity_id
_entity_poly.type
_entity_poly.pdbx_seq_one_letter_code
_entity_poly.pdbx_strand_id
1 'polypeptide(L)'
;RAVEMVGEGLRPSALLTRASFSNAIRVLNALGGSSNAVIHLTAIAGRAGIVIDIEDFSSLGRDVPVVADVEPTGTGLIPDLHGSGGLPAVLAEIAELLELDAKTVSGTLGDSVKVAPVRGRAIRSSKEPLRVNGAFGVLKGNLAPDGAVMRTSTASPELFSHEGPAVVFDGY
;
A
#
# COMPACT_ATOMS: atom_id res chain seq x y z
N ARG A 1 -3.84 23.66 11.95
CA ARG A 1 -4.53 22.89 10.89
C ARG A 1 -5.95 22.44 11.24
N ALA A 2 -6.22 21.57 12.21
CA ALA A 2 -7.59 21.06 12.45
C ALA A 2 -8.64 22.18 12.68
N VAL A 3 -8.28 23.24 13.42
CA VAL A 3 -9.12 24.43 13.63
C VAL A 3 -9.43 25.16 12.31
N GLU A 4 -8.42 25.34 11.44
CA GLU A 4 -8.60 25.99 10.14
C GLU A 4 -9.50 25.17 9.21
N MET A 5 -9.36 23.84 9.21
CA MET A 5 -10.21 22.94 8.40
C MET A 5 -11.70 23.08 8.74
N VAL A 6 -12.02 23.37 10.00
CA VAL A 6 -13.41 23.67 10.41
C VAL A 6 -13.90 24.96 9.74
N GLY A 7 -13.08 26.01 9.73
CA GLY A 7 -13.39 27.28 9.07
C GLY A 7 -13.54 27.15 7.55
N GLU A 8 -12.75 26.28 6.92
CA GLU A 8 -12.82 25.97 5.48
C GLU A 8 -13.97 25.03 5.11
N GLY A 9 -14.61 24.38 6.09
CA GLY A 9 -15.57 23.32 5.85
C GLY A 9 -14.96 22.07 5.18
N LEU A 10 -13.66 21.82 5.39
CA LEU A 10 -12.95 20.68 4.79
C LEU A 10 -13.33 19.38 5.51
N ARG A 11 -14.26 18.62 4.91
CA ARG A 11 -14.78 17.36 5.46
C ARG A 11 -13.99 16.15 4.96
N PRO A 12 -13.97 15.03 5.71
CA PRO A 12 -13.37 13.78 5.23
C PRO A 12 -13.91 13.32 3.87
N SER A 13 -15.19 13.54 3.57
CA SER A 13 -15.78 13.20 2.26
C SER A 13 -15.18 13.98 1.08
N ALA A 14 -14.52 15.11 1.32
CA ALA A 14 -13.79 15.85 0.30
C ALA A 14 -12.35 15.34 0.09
N LEU A 15 -11.85 14.49 1.00
CA LEU A 15 -10.50 13.95 1.01
C LEU A 15 -10.49 12.46 0.64
N LEU A 16 -11.45 11.70 1.17
CA LEU A 16 -11.67 10.28 0.92
C LEU A 16 -12.37 10.09 -0.42
N THR A 17 -11.59 10.16 -1.49
CA THR A 17 -12.02 9.95 -2.88
C THR A 17 -11.47 8.65 -3.44
N ARG A 18 -11.99 8.19 -4.58
CA ARG A 18 -11.44 7.02 -5.30
C ARG A 18 -9.95 7.18 -5.59
N ALA A 19 -9.49 8.39 -5.92
CA ALA A 19 -8.08 8.70 -6.11
C ALA A 19 -7.25 8.50 -4.83
N SER A 20 -7.77 8.97 -3.69
CA SER A 20 -7.09 8.79 -2.39
C SER A 20 -6.95 7.32 -1.99
N PHE A 21 -7.97 6.49 -2.25
CA PHE A 21 -7.90 5.05 -1.98
C PHE A 21 -6.98 4.33 -2.96
N SER A 22 -6.99 4.73 -4.24
CA SER A 22 -6.07 4.16 -5.23
C SER A 22 -4.61 4.44 -4.88
N ASN A 23 -4.32 5.67 -4.46
CA ASN A 23 -3.01 6.05 -3.90
C ASN A 23 -2.68 5.24 -2.63
N ALA A 24 -3.64 5.05 -1.72
CA ALA A 24 -3.42 4.26 -0.51
C ALA A 24 -3.07 2.79 -0.81
N ILE A 25 -3.70 2.17 -1.82
CA ILE A 25 -3.38 0.81 -2.27
C ILE A 25 -1.98 0.73 -2.88
N ARG A 26 -1.59 1.72 -3.69
CA ARG A 26 -0.23 1.80 -4.26
C ARG A 26 0.82 1.97 -3.15
N VAL A 27 0.58 2.89 -2.22
CA VAL A 27 1.46 3.10 -1.05
C VAL A 27 1.55 1.84 -0.19
N LEU A 28 0.44 1.15 0.03
CA LEU A 28 0.40 -0.12 0.76
C LEU A 28 1.32 -1.17 0.11
N ASN A 29 1.31 -1.27 -1.22
CA ASN A 29 2.21 -2.15 -1.96
C ASN A 29 3.68 -1.69 -1.85
N ALA A 30 3.95 -0.41 -2.06
CA ALA A 30 5.30 0.16 -2.02
C ALA A 30 6.00 -0.03 -0.66
N LEU A 31 5.21 -0.04 0.42
CA LEU A 31 5.68 -0.32 1.78
C LEU A 31 5.80 -1.81 2.08
N GLY A 32 5.13 -2.67 1.31
CA GLY A 32 4.84 -4.04 1.73
C GLY A 32 4.10 -4.05 3.07
N GLY A 33 2.97 -3.35 3.18
CA GLY A 33 2.26 -3.23 4.45
C GLY A 33 1.52 -4.49 4.89
N SER A 34 0.69 -4.37 5.92
CA SER A 34 -0.09 -5.48 6.47
C SER A 34 -1.26 -5.88 5.54
N SER A 35 -1.56 -7.17 5.44
CA SER A 35 -2.77 -7.66 4.77
C SER A 35 -4.05 -7.15 5.44
N ASN A 36 -4.03 -6.83 6.73
CA ASN A 36 -5.18 -6.23 7.42
C ASN A 36 -5.56 -4.85 6.84
N ALA A 37 -4.62 -4.15 6.21
CA ALA A 37 -4.91 -2.88 5.55
C ALA A 37 -5.90 -3.05 4.40
N VAL A 38 -5.94 -4.22 3.73
CA VAL A 38 -6.93 -4.52 2.69
C VAL A 38 -8.36 -4.44 3.27
N ILE A 39 -8.58 -5.10 4.40
CA ILE A 39 -9.87 -5.11 5.11
C ILE A 39 -10.22 -3.70 5.58
N HIS A 40 -9.28 -3.00 6.20
CA HIS A 40 -9.51 -1.66 6.74
C HIS A 40 -9.78 -0.62 5.64
N LEU A 41 -9.03 -0.63 4.54
CA LEU A 41 -9.25 0.29 3.42
C LEU A 41 -10.64 0.07 2.80
N THR A 42 -11.03 -1.18 2.59
CA THR A 42 -12.36 -1.54 2.05
C THR A 42 -13.48 -1.05 2.99
N ALA A 43 -13.33 -1.26 4.30
CA ALA A 43 -14.30 -0.80 5.28
C ALA A 43 -14.42 0.74 5.32
N ILE A 44 -13.29 1.45 5.29
CA ILE A 44 -13.29 2.93 5.28
C ILE A 44 -13.90 3.46 3.98
N ALA A 45 -13.56 2.86 2.83
CA ALA A 45 -14.13 3.21 1.53
C ALA A 45 -15.66 3.06 1.53
N GLY A 46 -16.17 1.94 2.06
CA GLY A 46 -17.61 1.71 2.19
C GLY A 46 -18.31 2.79 3.02
N ARG A 47 -17.67 3.29 4.09
CA ARG A 47 -18.21 4.40 4.90
C ARG A 47 -18.19 5.74 4.18
N ALA A 48 -17.31 5.91 3.19
CA ALA A 48 -17.27 7.06 2.29
C ALA A 48 -18.18 6.89 1.05
N GLY A 49 -18.91 5.78 0.92
CA GLY A 49 -19.74 5.47 -0.25
C GLY A 49 -18.93 5.10 -1.50
N ILE A 50 -17.67 4.68 -1.31
CA ILE A 50 -16.75 4.28 -2.38
C ILE A 50 -16.61 2.76 -2.36
N VAL A 51 -16.73 2.15 -3.52
CA VAL A 51 -16.47 0.72 -3.70
C VAL A 51 -15.00 0.55 -4.06
N ILE A 52 -14.32 -0.28 -3.26
CA ILE A 52 -13.01 -0.85 -3.55
C ILE A 52 -13.22 -2.36 -3.54
N ASP A 53 -13.01 -3.01 -4.67
CA ASP A 53 -13.13 -4.46 -4.78
C ASP A 53 -11.78 -5.15 -4.51
N ILE A 54 -11.79 -6.48 -4.44
CA ILE A 54 -10.55 -7.23 -4.20
C ILE A 54 -9.60 -7.12 -5.41
N GLU A 55 -10.15 -6.97 -6.61
CA GLU A 55 -9.44 -6.80 -7.87
C GLU A 55 -8.65 -5.48 -7.94
N ASP A 56 -9.13 -4.43 -7.29
CA ASP A 56 -8.45 -3.14 -7.16
C ASP A 56 -7.08 -3.32 -6.50
N PHE A 57 -6.96 -4.21 -5.50
CA PHE A 57 -5.68 -4.51 -4.87
C PHE A 57 -4.70 -5.23 -5.80
N SER A 58 -5.20 -6.05 -6.73
CA SER A 58 -4.37 -6.68 -7.74
C SER A 58 -3.98 -5.68 -8.83
N SER A 59 -4.95 -5.00 -9.43
CA SER A 59 -4.75 -4.13 -10.59
C SER A 59 -3.94 -2.88 -10.26
N LEU A 60 -4.19 -2.24 -9.12
CA LEU A 60 -3.45 -1.05 -8.70
C LEU A 60 -2.11 -1.38 -8.05
N GLY A 61 -1.94 -2.61 -7.55
CA GLY A 61 -0.74 -3.04 -6.83
C GLY A 61 0.30 -3.74 -7.68
N ARG A 62 -0.11 -4.42 -8.77
CA ARG A 62 0.74 -5.36 -9.54
C ARG A 62 2.09 -4.76 -9.94
N ASP A 63 2.07 -3.55 -10.51
CA ASP A 63 3.24 -2.88 -11.09
C ASP A 63 3.88 -1.89 -10.11
N VAL A 64 3.50 -1.94 -8.82
CA VAL A 64 4.07 -1.07 -7.80
C VAL A 64 5.27 -1.77 -7.16
N PRO A 65 6.49 -1.24 -7.32
CA PRO A 65 7.67 -1.83 -6.70
C PRO A 65 7.64 -1.66 -5.18
N VAL A 66 8.10 -2.68 -4.45
CA VAL A 66 8.31 -2.57 -3.00
C VAL A 66 9.63 -1.85 -2.75
N VAL A 67 9.55 -0.60 -2.31
CA VAL A 67 10.70 0.28 -2.10
C VAL A 67 11.10 0.41 -0.63
N ALA A 68 10.20 0.10 0.31
CA ALA A 68 10.55 0.11 1.72
C ALA A 68 11.31 -1.18 2.11
N ASP A 69 12.53 -1.01 2.60
CA ASP A 69 13.35 -2.07 3.18
C ASP A 69 13.14 -2.11 4.70
N VAL A 70 11.94 -2.54 5.08
CA VAL A 70 11.53 -2.71 6.48
C VAL A 70 10.92 -4.07 6.74
N GLU A 71 11.12 -4.58 7.94
CA GLU A 71 10.52 -5.83 8.39
C GLU A 71 8.97 -5.78 8.32
N PRO A 72 8.31 -6.90 8.00
CA PRO A 72 8.89 -8.23 7.76
C PRO A 72 9.34 -8.50 6.30
N THR A 73 9.21 -7.54 5.38
CA THR A 73 9.62 -7.75 3.97
C THR A 73 11.14 -7.60 3.80
N GLY A 74 11.69 -6.60 4.47
CA GLY A 74 13.09 -6.20 4.41
C GLY A 74 13.81 -6.42 5.73
N THR A 75 14.83 -5.59 5.98
CA THR A 75 15.80 -5.74 7.07
C THR A 75 15.81 -4.58 8.06
N GLY A 76 15.27 -3.42 7.67
CA GLY A 76 15.19 -2.24 8.55
C GLY A 76 13.95 -2.22 9.43
N LEU A 77 13.89 -1.26 10.34
CA LEU A 77 12.72 -1.00 11.19
C LEU A 77 12.06 0.34 10.81
N ILE A 78 10.87 0.59 11.38
CA ILE A 78 10.16 1.86 11.15
C ILE A 78 10.99 3.11 11.50
N PRO A 79 11.83 3.14 12.56
CA PRO A 79 12.74 4.25 12.80
C PRO A 79 13.75 4.48 11.66
N ASP A 80 14.24 3.41 11.02
CA ASP A 80 15.15 3.51 9.88
C ASP A 80 14.45 4.09 8.66
N LEU A 81 13.19 3.69 8.43
CA LEU A 81 12.34 4.28 7.39
C LEU A 81 12.16 5.78 7.63
N HIS A 82 11.85 6.18 8.87
CA HIS A 82 11.74 7.59 9.22
C HIS A 82 13.05 8.35 9.02
N GLY A 83 14.18 7.79 9.48
CA GLY A 83 15.52 8.35 9.27
C GLY A 83 15.90 8.46 7.80
N SER A 84 15.35 7.58 6.94
CA SER A 84 15.55 7.59 5.49
C SER A 84 14.68 8.58 4.72
N GLY A 85 13.86 9.38 5.41
CA GLY A 85 12.97 10.38 4.82
C GLY A 85 11.49 10.05 4.98
N GLY A 86 11.16 8.89 5.54
CA GLY A 86 9.80 8.47 5.86
C GLY A 86 8.90 8.34 4.63
N LEU A 87 7.60 8.45 4.87
CA LEU A 87 6.59 8.32 3.81
C LEU A 87 6.79 9.32 2.65
N PRO A 88 7.15 10.60 2.85
CA PRO A 88 7.42 11.52 1.73
C PRO A 88 8.46 11.01 0.74
N ALA A 89 9.52 10.36 1.20
CA ALA A 89 10.55 9.78 0.35
C ALA A 89 10.03 8.52 -0.38
N VAL A 90 9.21 7.69 0.28
CA VAL A 90 8.52 6.57 -0.40
C VAL A 90 7.60 7.08 -1.50
N LEU A 91 6.82 8.13 -1.22
CA LEU A 91 5.93 8.74 -2.21
C LEU A 91 6.71 9.28 -3.41
N ALA A 92 7.92 9.83 -3.19
CA ALA A 92 8.78 10.32 -4.27
C ALA A 92 9.24 9.19 -5.20
N GLU A 93 9.61 8.03 -4.66
CA GLU A 93 10.06 6.89 -5.47
C GLU A 93 8.96 6.30 -6.36
N ILE A 94 7.69 6.40 -5.94
CA ILE A 94 6.53 5.90 -6.69
C ILE A 94 5.68 7.03 -7.29
N ALA A 95 6.17 8.27 -7.34
CA ALA A 95 5.37 9.45 -7.67
C ALA A 95 4.68 9.34 -9.05
N GLU A 96 5.34 8.72 -10.02
CA GLU A 96 4.80 8.49 -11.37
C GLU A 96 3.57 7.56 -11.38
N LEU A 97 3.40 6.76 -10.32
CA LEU A 97 2.25 5.89 -10.15
C LEU A 97 1.13 6.56 -9.35
N LEU A 98 1.34 7.74 -8.76
CA LEU A 98 0.38 8.36 -7.86
C LEU A 98 -0.49 9.41 -8.57
N GLU A 99 -1.74 9.52 -8.14
CA GLU A 99 -2.61 10.63 -8.49
C GLU A 99 -2.26 11.83 -7.60
N LEU A 100 -1.28 12.63 -8.03
CA LEU A 100 -0.66 13.68 -7.21
C LEU A 100 -1.60 14.84 -6.86
N ASP A 101 -2.62 15.10 -7.68
CA ASP A 101 -3.63 16.15 -7.44
C ASP A 101 -4.66 15.76 -6.37
N ALA A 102 -4.59 14.53 -5.82
CA ALA A 102 -5.47 14.10 -4.76
C ALA A 102 -5.35 15.01 -3.53
N LYS A 103 -6.48 15.54 -3.04
CA LYS A 103 -6.51 16.46 -1.89
C LYS A 103 -6.08 15.76 -0.61
N THR A 104 -5.33 16.49 0.22
CA THR A 104 -4.93 16.12 1.58
C THR A 104 -5.48 17.14 2.58
N VAL A 105 -5.23 16.92 3.87
CA VAL A 105 -5.57 17.89 4.92
C VAL A 105 -4.79 19.21 4.79
N SER A 106 -3.70 19.24 4.03
CA SER A 106 -2.75 20.36 3.95
C SER A 106 -2.42 20.82 2.52
N GLY A 107 -3.18 20.38 1.50
CA GLY A 107 -2.91 20.70 0.10
C GLY A 107 -3.27 19.52 -0.80
N THR A 108 -2.33 19.13 -1.66
CA THR A 108 -2.38 17.94 -2.52
C THR A 108 -1.42 16.86 -2.02
N LEU A 109 -1.50 15.66 -2.59
CA LEU A 109 -0.52 14.60 -2.36
C LEU A 109 0.84 15.00 -2.96
N GLY A 110 0.84 15.67 -4.11
CA GLY A 110 2.03 16.22 -4.77
C GLY A 110 2.82 17.16 -3.85
N ASP A 111 2.14 18.02 -3.08
CA ASP A 111 2.80 18.90 -2.10
C ASP A 111 3.52 18.13 -0.97
N SER A 112 3.10 16.89 -0.73
CA SER A 112 3.71 16.00 0.27
C SER A 112 4.89 15.20 -0.28
N VAL A 113 5.04 15.14 -1.61
CA VAL A 113 6.21 14.54 -2.26
C VAL A 113 7.38 15.49 -2.09
N LYS A 114 8.22 15.22 -1.09
CA LYS A 114 9.49 15.93 -0.94
C LYS A 114 10.56 15.17 -1.69
N VAL A 115 11.29 15.86 -2.57
CA VAL A 115 12.61 15.43 -3.04
C VAL A 115 13.60 15.68 -1.89
N ALA A 116 13.41 15.00 -0.77
CA ALA A 116 14.46 14.89 0.22
C ALA A 116 15.46 13.86 -0.33
N PRO A 117 16.78 14.13 -0.32
CA PRO A 117 17.74 13.10 -0.66
C PRO A 117 17.50 11.91 0.29
N VAL A 118 17.23 10.74 -0.29
CA VAL A 118 17.08 9.49 0.47
C VAL A 118 18.36 9.29 1.27
N ARG A 119 18.27 9.35 2.60
CA ARG A 119 19.41 9.24 3.50
C ARG A 119 19.32 7.94 4.28
N GLY A 120 19.92 6.88 3.77
CA GLY A 120 19.94 5.61 4.50
C GLY A 120 19.58 4.44 3.59
N ARG A 121 19.36 3.29 4.20
CA ARG A 121 19.19 2.01 3.49
C ARG A 121 17.75 1.48 3.51
N ALA A 122 16.85 2.12 4.28
CA ALA A 122 15.49 1.63 4.49
C ALA A 122 14.50 2.04 3.37
N ILE A 123 14.92 2.85 2.40
CA ILE A 123 14.17 3.19 1.20
C ILE A 123 15.07 2.95 0.00
N ARG A 124 14.60 2.15 -0.94
CA ARG A 124 15.27 1.75 -2.17
C ARG A 124 14.74 2.57 -3.34
N SER A 125 15.56 2.73 -4.38
CA SER A 125 15.07 3.37 -5.60
C SER A 125 14.02 2.49 -6.28
N SER A 126 13.01 3.07 -6.93
CA SER A 126 12.08 2.33 -7.80
C SER A 126 12.77 1.62 -8.97
N LYS A 127 13.99 2.02 -9.34
CA LYS A 127 14.83 1.35 -10.34
C LYS A 127 15.58 0.13 -9.81
N GLU A 128 15.83 0.08 -8.51
CA GLU A 128 16.47 -1.05 -7.82
C GLU A 128 15.70 -1.39 -6.53
N PRO A 129 14.43 -1.81 -6.67
CA PRO A 129 13.55 -1.99 -5.52
C PRO A 129 13.87 -3.29 -4.78
N LEU A 130 13.32 -3.42 -3.57
CA LEU A 130 13.42 -4.67 -2.80
C LEU A 130 12.69 -5.83 -3.52
N ARG A 131 11.56 -5.51 -4.15
CA ARG A 131 10.80 -6.41 -5.04
C ARG A 131 10.26 -5.59 -6.22
N VAL A 132 10.36 -6.16 -7.42
CA VAL A 132 9.90 -5.50 -8.66
C VAL A 132 8.37 -5.46 -8.74
N ASN A 133 7.71 -6.52 -8.29
CA ASN A 133 6.25 -6.65 -8.35
C ASN A 133 5.61 -6.27 -7.02
N GLY A 134 4.30 -5.97 -7.06
CA GLY A 134 3.47 -5.66 -5.90
C GLY A 134 3.59 -6.63 -4.73
N ALA A 135 3.35 -6.12 -3.52
CA ALA A 135 3.48 -6.87 -2.28
C ALA A 135 2.31 -7.83 -1.99
N PHE A 136 1.24 -7.75 -2.79
CA PHE A 136 0.03 -8.54 -2.62
C PHE A 136 -0.36 -9.24 -3.92
N GLY A 137 -0.90 -10.45 -3.78
CA GLY A 137 -1.56 -11.21 -4.83
C GLY A 137 -3.00 -11.50 -4.43
N VAL A 138 -3.89 -11.49 -5.42
CA VAL A 138 -5.29 -11.92 -5.28
C VAL A 138 -5.44 -13.29 -5.93
N LEU A 139 -5.91 -14.26 -5.15
CA LEU A 139 -6.11 -15.64 -5.56
C LEU A 139 -7.59 -15.91 -5.73
N LYS A 140 -7.95 -16.62 -6.81
CA LYS A 140 -9.31 -17.06 -7.08
C LYS A 140 -9.33 -18.51 -7.49
N GLY A 141 -10.43 -19.19 -7.20
CA GLY A 141 -10.64 -20.58 -7.57
C GLY A 141 -11.85 -21.15 -6.85
N ASN A 142 -12.08 -22.45 -7.03
CA ASN A 142 -13.16 -23.16 -6.33
C ASN A 142 -13.05 -23.12 -4.79
N LEU A 143 -11.84 -22.99 -4.24
CA LEU A 143 -11.62 -22.81 -2.79
C LEU A 143 -11.79 -21.36 -2.30
N ALA A 144 -11.63 -20.38 -3.19
CA ALA A 144 -11.74 -18.96 -2.88
C ALA A 144 -12.59 -18.26 -3.97
N PRO A 145 -13.90 -18.54 -4.05
CA PRO A 145 -14.77 -18.03 -5.11
C PRO A 145 -14.89 -16.50 -5.06
N ASP A 146 -14.94 -15.92 -3.86
CA ASP A 146 -14.98 -14.47 -3.61
C ASP A 146 -13.57 -13.85 -3.49
N GLY A 147 -12.54 -14.67 -3.70
CA GLY A 147 -11.14 -14.29 -3.66
C GLY A 147 -10.47 -14.41 -2.29
N ALA A 148 -9.15 -14.54 -2.32
CA ALA A 148 -8.28 -14.53 -1.16
C ALA A 148 -7.07 -13.63 -1.42
N VAL A 149 -6.48 -13.07 -0.37
CA VAL A 149 -5.27 -12.23 -0.47
C VAL A 149 -4.08 -12.95 0.10
N MET A 150 -2.97 -12.93 -0.64
CA MET A 150 -1.67 -13.39 -0.18
C MET A 150 -0.69 -12.24 -0.22
N ARG A 151 0.09 -12.07 0.86
CA ARG A 151 1.23 -11.15 0.84
C ARG A 151 2.42 -11.87 0.18
N THR A 152 2.71 -11.50 -1.05
CA THR A 152 3.79 -12.10 -1.86
C THR A 152 5.17 -11.63 -1.41
N SER A 153 5.26 -10.41 -0.84
CA SER A 153 6.56 -9.81 -0.49
C SER A 153 7.34 -10.57 0.59
N THR A 154 6.64 -11.29 1.47
CA THR A 154 7.18 -12.07 2.58
C THR A 154 7.14 -13.58 2.35
N ALA A 155 6.63 -14.02 1.20
CA ALA A 155 6.46 -15.42 0.89
C ALA A 155 7.66 -15.96 0.10
N SER A 156 7.94 -17.26 0.27
CA SER A 156 8.99 -17.96 -0.46
C SER A 156 8.64 -18.11 -1.95
N PRO A 157 9.45 -17.56 -2.88
CA PRO A 157 9.13 -17.59 -4.32
C PRO A 157 8.93 -18.99 -4.90
N GLU A 158 9.66 -19.99 -4.39
CA GLU A 158 9.54 -21.38 -4.79
C GLU A 158 8.18 -22.01 -4.45
N LEU A 159 7.39 -21.37 -3.57
CA LEU A 159 6.05 -21.82 -3.20
C LEU A 159 4.93 -21.07 -3.93
N PHE A 160 5.25 -20.14 -4.84
CA PHE A 160 4.21 -19.41 -5.60
C PHE A 160 3.42 -20.31 -6.55
N SER A 161 4.02 -21.44 -6.96
CA SER A 161 3.36 -22.51 -7.69
C SER A 161 3.63 -23.81 -6.96
N HIS A 162 2.65 -24.25 -6.15
CA HIS A 162 2.79 -25.43 -5.29
C HIS A 162 1.50 -26.24 -5.29
N GLU A 163 1.65 -27.56 -5.25
CA GLU A 163 0.56 -28.52 -5.09
C GLU A 163 0.96 -29.56 -4.04
N GLY A 164 0.03 -29.90 -3.15
CA GLY A 164 0.26 -30.86 -2.08
C GLY A 164 -1.05 -31.29 -1.41
N PRO A 165 -1.05 -32.40 -0.66
CA PRO A 165 -2.23 -32.87 0.07
C PRO A 165 -2.63 -31.88 1.17
N ALA A 166 -3.93 -31.66 1.34
CA ALA A 166 -4.46 -30.80 2.40
C ALA A 166 -4.35 -31.47 3.77
N VAL A 167 -3.76 -30.77 4.73
CA VAL A 167 -3.84 -31.09 6.16
C VAL A 167 -4.84 -30.11 6.78
N VAL A 168 -5.98 -30.63 7.25
CA VAL A 168 -7.13 -29.82 7.66
C VAL A 168 -7.24 -29.78 9.19
N PHE A 169 -7.39 -28.58 9.73
CA PHE A 169 -7.67 -28.30 11.14
C PHE A 169 -9.03 -27.60 11.23
N ASP A 170 -9.89 -28.00 12.17
CA ASP A 170 -11.26 -27.48 12.33
C ASP A 170 -11.33 -26.22 13.22
N GLY A 171 -10.29 -25.98 14.03
CA GLY A 171 -10.15 -24.84 14.91
C GLY A 171 -8.69 -24.56 15.27
N TYR A 172 -8.51 -23.53 16.11
CA TYR A 172 -7.20 -23.14 16.64
C TYR A 172 -6.80 -23.98 17.86
#